data_AF-A0A1F3V6U8-F1
#
_entry.id   AF-A0A1F3V6U8-F1
#
_cell.length_a   1.000
_cell.length_b   1.000
_cell.length_c   1.000
_cell.angle_alpha   90.00
_cell.angle_beta   90.00
_cell.angle_gamma   90.00
#
_symmetry.space_group_name_H-M   'P 1'
#
loop_
_entity.id
_entity.type
_entity.pdbx_description
1 polymer ?
#
loop_
_entity_poly.entity_id
_entity_poly.type
_entity_poly.pdbx_seq_one_letter_code
_entity_poly.pdbx_strand_id
1 'polypeptide(L)'
;MKKSNKKITYQVGKIISAIIVGILIYRAISIPSMTVPYTYFITPYALDNDAIKNSDLLIIGDRMGVRFNSYLKLLNEKSSINLKKPLSIYNLSAEHEGLHRTLAKIKSLDRLPPLTIYMGASEEFYERKFYIDEYNSISWNLRLYKNDYLSTLLLLYPVLAKLFYFQTSYISLSSQEIVQNQTPYPAALQQKIFEVGHLFFEHELEELAELVKQKKSKLIIVTPPINLEMAPKKNCSNSTNSYIAKQHNDASLAIEENRIKDALAILSQTSKLCFANATQFYLDGLAKLKMGEKATARPLLARASAFDCDSSRSSYVFNLIEKKVAQRRGLLMADFHEIVQKQLGFNTLFSDEIYPQTVFYYELAESLSKLIRYELNL
;
A
#
# COMPACT_ATOMS: atom_id res chain seq x y z
N MET A 1 -6.06 -40.60 -54.16
CA MET A 1 -6.51 -39.80 -52.99
C MET A 1 -5.43 -39.51 -51.93
N LYS A 2 -4.43 -40.37 -51.65
CA LYS A 2 -3.39 -40.10 -50.60
C LYS A 2 -2.45 -38.90 -50.83
N LYS A 3 -2.16 -38.50 -52.08
CA LYS A 3 -1.28 -37.34 -52.38
C LYS A 3 -1.93 -35.97 -52.12
N SER A 4 -3.26 -35.87 -52.23
CA SER A 4 -4.00 -34.61 -51.98
C SER A 4 -3.97 -34.24 -50.50
N ASN A 5 -4.19 -35.22 -49.62
CA ASN A 5 -4.18 -35.00 -48.16
C ASN A 5 -2.83 -34.52 -47.62
N LYS A 6 -1.69 -34.99 -48.17
CA LYS A 6 -0.35 -34.51 -47.75
C LYS A 6 -0.09 -33.04 -48.14
N LYS A 7 -0.68 -32.57 -49.25
CA LYS A 7 -0.52 -31.19 -49.71
C LYS A 7 -1.38 -30.24 -48.89
N ILE A 8 -2.59 -30.68 -48.51
CA ILE A 8 -3.50 -29.96 -47.63
C ILE A 8 -2.93 -29.86 -46.20
N THR A 9 -2.41 -30.96 -45.62
CA THR A 9 -1.81 -30.91 -44.28
C THR A 9 -0.57 -30.02 -44.21
N TYR A 10 0.26 -30.00 -45.26
CA TYR A 10 1.41 -29.10 -45.35
C TYR A 10 1.01 -27.62 -45.47
N GLN A 11 -0.03 -27.31 -46.27
CA GLN A 11 -0.60 -25.96 -46.40
C GLN A 11 -1.20 -25.47 -45.07
N VAL A 12 -1.97 -26.33 -44.39
CA VAL A 12 -2.53 -26.03 -43.05
C VAL A 12 -1.40 -25.82 -42.04
N GLY A 13 -0.35 -26.63 -42.06
CA GLY A 13 0.83 -26.44 -41.20
C GLY A 13 1.52 -25.10 -41.42
N LYS A 14 1.66 -24.65 -42.68
CA LYS A 14 2.20 -23.31 -42.98
C LYS A 14 1.32 -22.19 -42.44
N ILE A 15 0.00 -22.28 -42.62
CA ILE A 15 -0.94 -21.27 -42.11
C ILE A 15 -0.86 -21.18 -40.58
N ILE A 16 -0.87 -22.32 -39.89
CA ILE A 16 -0.73 -22.35 -38.42
C ILE A 16 0.60 -21.72 -37.98
N SER A 17 1.71 -22.06 -38.64
CA SER A 17 3.01 -21.46 -38.32
C SER A 17 3.04 -19.95 -38.56
N ALA A 18 2.43 -19.45 -39.64
CA ALA A 18 2.36 -18.02 -39.93
C ALA A 18 1.49 -17.28 -38.90
N ILE A 19 0.39 -17.87 -38.44
CA ILE A 19 -0.45 -17.33 -37.36
C ILE A 19 0.35 -17.26 -36.06
N ILE A 20 1.06 -18.33 -35.68
CA ILE A 20 1.88 -18.35 -34.45
C ILE A 20 2.97 -17.27 -34.51
N VAL A 21 3.69 -17.18 -35.63
CA VAL A 21 4.73 -16.16 -35.83
C VAL A 21 4.12 -14.75 -35.78
N GLY A 22 2.96 -14.53 -36.41
CA GLY A 22 2.24 -13.27 -36.35
C GLY A 22 1.85 -12.87 -34.93
N ILE A 23 1.34 -13.82 -34.13
CA ILE A 23 1.01 -13.60 -32.71
C ILE A 23 2.27 -13.26 -31.90
N LEU A 24 3.38 -13.98 -32.11
CA LEU A 24 4.64 -13.72 -31.42
C LEU A 24 5.21 -12.34 -31.76
N ILE A 25 5.17 -11.93 -33.03
CA ILE A 25 5.60 -10.60 -33.47
C ILE A 25 4.71 -9.52 -32.84
N TYR A 26 3.39 -9.70 -32.87
CA TYR A 26 2.45 -8.76 -32.27
C TYR A 26 2.70 -8.57 -30.77
N ARG A 27 2.89 -9.67 -30.03
CA ARG A 27 3.24 -9.64 -28.60
C ARG A 27 4.59 -8.99 -28.35
N ALA A 28 5.58 -9.25 -29.21
CA ALA A 28 6.91 -8.68 -29.08
C ALA A 28 6.93 -7.15 -29.23
N ILE A 29 5.99 -6.58 -29.99
CA ILE A 29 5.85 -5.13 -30.19
C ILE A 29 4.96 -4.51 -29.10
N SER A 30 3.90 -5.20 -28.70
CA SER A 30 2.85 -4.62 -27.84
C SER A 30 3.15 -4.69 -26.33
N ILE A 31 4.01 -5.63 -25.90
CA ILE A 31 4.37 -5.82 -24.50
C ILE A 31 5.77 -5.22 -24.26
N PRO A 32 5.95 -4.32 -23.27
CA PRO A 32 7.26 -3.83 -22.86
C PRO A 32 8.09 -4.91 -22.18
N SER A 33 9.41 -4.77 -22.22
CA SER A 33 10.31 -5.57 -21.39
C SER A 33 10.19 -5.09 -19.94
N MET A 34 9.84 -5.98 -19.02
CA MET A 34 9.67 -5.64 -17.60
C MET A 34 9.86 -6.88 -16.72
N THR A 35 10.23 -6.64 -15.46
CA THR A 35 10.34 -7.69 -14.44
C THR A 35 9.02 -7.87 -13.71
N VAL A 36 8.51 -6.79 -13.12
CA VAL A 36 7.20 -6.73 -12.46
C VAL A 36 6.16 -6.25 -13.48
N PRO A 37 4.97 -6.87 -13.55
CA PRO A 37 3.95 -6.51 -14.52
C PRO A 37 3.14 -5.27 -14.10
N TYR A 38 3.82 -4.16 -13.82
CA TYR A 38 3.16 -2.89 -13.57
C TYR A 38 2.48 -2.39 -14.84
N THR A 39 1.32 -1.76 -14.67
CA THR A 39 0.49 -1.20 -15.76
C THR A 39 0.62 0.31 -15.87
N TYR A 40 1.72 0.87 -15.36
CA TYR A 40 1.98 2.30 -15.40
C TYR A 40 3.45 2.57 -15.72
N PHE A 41 3.70 3.75 -16.28
CA PHE A 41 5.02 4.33 -16.46
C PHE A 41 5.02 5.72 -15.85
N ILE A 42 6.14 6.10 -15.24
CA ILE A 42 6.32 7.45 -14.71
C ILE A 42 7.43 8.11 -15.51
N THR A 43 7.19 9.32 -15.99
CA THR A 43 8.26 10.08 -16.64
C THR A 43 9.38 10.34 -15.63
N PRO A 44 10.66 10.41 -16.06
CA PRO A 44 11.76 10.66 -15.15
C PRO A 44 11.56 11.96 -14.34
N TYR A 45 11.98 11.93 -13.08
CA TYR A 45 12.05 13.13 -12.24
C TYR A 45 13.36 13.87 -12.47
N ALA A 46 13.30 15.20 -12.47
CA ALA A 46 14.46 16.07 -12.37
C ALA A 46 14.56 16.54 -10.91
N LEU A 47 15.35 15.84 -10.10
CA LEU A 47 15.54 16.15 -8.68
C LEU A 47 16.87 16.88 -8.45
N ASP A 48 16.91 17.73 -7.41
CA ASP A 48 18.15 18.28 -6.88
C ASP A 48 18.95 17.18 -6.16
N ASN A 49 19.81 16.54 -6.94
CA ASN A 49 20.61 15.42 -6.50
C ASN A 49 21.62 15.82 -5.41
N ASP A 50 22.13 17.05 -5.37
CA ASP A 50 23.27 17.40 -4.52
C ASP A 50 22.84 17.61 -3.06
N ALA A 51 21.72 18.29 -2.82
CA ALA A 51 21.19 18.45 -1.48
C ALA A 51 20.83 17.10 -0.83
N ILE A 52 20.23 16.20 -1.60
CA ILE A 52 19.85 14.86 -1.15
C ILE A 52 21.11 14.04 -0.85
N LYS A 53 22.06 13.97 -1.79
CA LYS A 53 23.30 13.18 -1.66
C LYS A 53 24.15 13.57 -0.45
N ASN A 54 24.15 14.85 -0.08
CA ASN A 54 24.96 15.40 1.01
C ASN A 54 24.26 15.37 2.38
N SER A 55 23.03 14.87 2.45
CA SER A 55 22.33 14.67 3.73
C SER A 55 22.76 13.36 4.41
N ASP A 56 22.60 13.29 5.73
CA ASP A 56 22.83 12.09 6.53
C ASP A 56 21.59 11.17 6.53
N LEU A 57 20.42 11.79 6.39
CA LEU A 57 19.11 11.15 6.47
C LEU A 57 18.18 11.63 5.35
N LEU A 58 17.56 10.70 4.64
CA LEU A 58 16.48 10.96 3.70
C LEU A 58 15.15 10.48 4.27
N ILE A 59 14.13 11.32 4.28
CA ILE A 59 12.74 10.93 4.55
C ILE A 59 11.97 10.94 3.23
N ILE A 60 11.25 9.86 2.96
CA ILE A 60 10.43 9.66 1.76
C ILE A 60 9.03 9.18 2.13
N GLY A 61 8.05 9.44 1.28
CA GLY A 61 6.68 8.98 1.46
C GLY A 61 5.65 10.04 1.09
N ASP A 62 4.51 10.02 1.78
CA ASP A 62 3.32 10.77 1.40
C ASP A 62 3.02 11.93 2.39
N ARG A 63 1.75 12.34 2.51
CA ARG A 63 1.30 13.32 3.51
C ARG A 63 1.78 13.03 4.95
N MET A 64 2.01 11.77 5.34
CA MET A 64 2.51 11.44 6.68
C MET A 64 3.95 11.95 6.85
N GLY A 65 4.80 11.75 5.84
CA GLY A 65 6.14 12.29 5.81
C GLY A 65 6.15 13.82 5.73
N VAL A 66 5.23 14.43 4.98
CA VAL A 66 5.08 15.90 4.91
C VAL A 66 4.69 16.47 6.27
N ARG A 67 3.69 15.90 6.93
CA ARG A 67 3.24 16.33 8.27
C ARG A 67 4.35 16.23 9.31
N PHE A 68 5.26 15.26 9.15
CA PHE A 68 6.37 15.07 10.07
C PHE A 68 7.41 16.21 10.03
N ASN A 69 7.38 17.10 9.02
CA ASN A 69 8.28 18.26 8.93
C ASN A 69 8.30 19.12 10.20
N SER A 70 7.14 19.30 10.84
CA SER A 70 7.02 20.09 12.08
C SER A 70 7.78 19.49 13.28
N TYR A 71 8.23 18.23 13.17
CA TYR A 71 8.88 17.48 14.25
C TYR A 71 10.35 17.17 13.94
N LEU A 72 10.87 17.56 12.76
CA LEU A 72 12.26 17.30 12.38
C LEU A 72 13.27 17.96 13.30
N LYS A 73 12.95 19.13 13.86
CA LYS A 73 13.82 19.79 14.84
C LYS A 73 14.03 18.89 16.07
N LEU A 74 12.94 18.38 16.63
CA LEU A 74 13.00 17.47 17.78
C LEU A 74 13.75 16.17 17.41
N LEU A 75 13.45 15.58 16.26
CA LEU A 75 14.14 14.39 15.78
C LEU A 75 15.65 14.64 15.69
N ASN A 76 16.06 15.77 15.10
CA ASN A 76 17.47 16.11 14.93
C ASN A 76 18.16 16.34 16.28
N GLU A 77 17.54 17.13 17.18
CA GLU A 77 18.07 17.37 18.53
C GLU A 77 18.29 16.06 19.30
N LYS A 78 17.34 15.13 19.25
CA LYS A 78 17.43 13.83 19.94
C LYS A 78 18.41 12.85 19.27
N SER A 79 18.47 12.85 17.94
CA SER A 79 19.35 11.94 17.19
C SER A 79 20.81 12.39 17.28
N SER A 80 21.04 13.70 17.30
CA SER A 80 22.37 14.32 17.25
C SER A 80 23.03 14.52 18.60
N ILE A 81 22.49 13.95 19.67
CA ILE A 81 23.10 14.00 21.01
C ILE A 81 24.55 13.47 20.92
N ASN A 82 25.49 14.24 21.49
CA ASN A 82 26.94 13.95 21.50
C ASN A 82 27.64 13.98 20.13
N LEU A 83 26.98 14.44 19.07
CA LEU A 83 27.64 14.68 17.78
C LEU A 83 28.28 16.06 17.74
N LYS A 84 29.43 16.18 17.09
CA LYS A 84 30.11 17.47 16.87
C LYS A 84 29.31 18.41 15.97
N LYS A 85 28.50 17.86 15.07
CA LYS A 85 27.59 18.57 14.17
C LYS A 85 26.25 17.85 14.17
N PRO A 86 25.13 18.58 14.10
CA PRO A 86 23.82 17.96 13.95
C PRO A 86 23.73 17.23 12.60
N LEU A 87 22.94 16.16 12.58
CA LEU A 87 22.64 15.42 11.36
C LEU A 87 21.93 16.34 10.35
N SER A 88 22.30 16.22 9.08
CA SER A 88 21.59 16.83 7.96
C SER A 88 20.44 15.92 7.55
N ILE A 89 19.20 16.43 7.61
CA ILE A 89 17.98 15.68 7.27
C ILE A 89 17.32 16.33 6.06
N TYR A 90 17.09 15.56 5.01
CA TYR A 90 16.33 15.98 3.84
C TYR A 90 14.99 15.23 3.77
N ASN A 91 13.88 15.94 3.58
CA ASN A 91 12.56 15.33 3.41
C ASN A 91 12.07 15.51 1.97
N LEU A 92 11.91 14.39 1.25
CA LEU A 92 11.45 14.30 -0.13
C LEU A 92 9.98 13.85 -0.23
N SER A 93 9.30 13.71 0.92
CA SER A 93 7.87 13.33 0.97
C SER A 93 7.01 14.41 0.31
N ALA A 94 5.92 13.98 -0.33
CA ALA A 94 4.98 14.87 -0.99
C ALA A 94 3.54 14.44 -0.71
N GLU A 95 2.60 15.38 -0.63
CA GLU A 95 1.19 15.01 -0.51
C GLU A 95 0.72 14.26 -1.77
N HIS A 96 -0.25 13.37 -1.58
CA HIS A 96 -0.91 12.60 -2.63
C HIS A 96 -0.02 11.58 -3.36
N GLU A 97 1.19 11.37 -2.86
CA GLU A 97 2.15 10.42 -3.38
C GLU A 97 1.81 8.99 -2.94
N GLY A 98 1.68 8.07 -3.90
CA GLY A 98 1.74 6.63 -3.62
C GLY A 98 3.16 6.10 -3.75
N LEU A 99 3.41 4.89 -3.25
CA LEU A 99 4.74 4.29 -3.26
C LEU A 99 5.36 4.17 -4.67
N HIS A 100 4.53 4.03 -5.72
CA HIS A 100 4.99 4.03 -7.11
C HIS A 100 5.75 5.30 -7.50
N ARG A 101 5.32 6.46 -7.00
CA ARG A 101 5.94 7.78 -7.23
C ARG A 101 7.23 7.90 -6.43
N THR A 102 7.20 7.50 -5.16
CA THR A 102 8.39 7.45 -4.31
C THR A 102 9.48 6.59 -4.97
N LEU A 103 9.13 5.39 -5.47
CA LEU A 103 10.07 4.53 -6.20
C LEU A 103 10.68 5.22 -7.41
N ALA A 104 9.88 5.92 -8.22
CA ALA A 104 10.39 6.64 -9.40
C ALA A 104 11.37 7.76 -9.00
N LYS A 105 11.09 8.49 -7.92
CA LYS A 105 12.05 9.46 -7.36
C LYS A 105 13.34 8.78 -6.93
N ILE A 106 13.29 7.70 -6.14
CA ILE A 106 14.48 6.98 -5.67
C ILE A 106 15.29 6.38 -6.83
N LYS A 107 14.64 5.89 -7.88
CA LYS A 107 15.31 5.40 -9.10
C LYS A 107 16.08 6.50 -9.84
N SER A 108 15.58 7.74 -9.81
CA SER A 108 16.21 8.89 -10.47
C SER A 108 17.43 9.46 -9.74
N LEU A 109 17.61 9.13 -8.45
CA LEU A 109 18.75 9.57 -7.65
C LEU A 109 19.94 8.65 -7.91
N ASP A 110 21.15 9.18 -8.15
CA ASP A 110 22.32 8.32 -8.36
C ASP A 110 22.72 7.56 -7.08
N ARG A 111 22.62 8.25 -5.94
CA ARG A 111 23.04 7.79 -4.62
C ARG A 111 22.04 8.24 -3.57
N LEU A 112 21.92 7.46 -2.50
CA LEU A 112 21.15 7.81 -1.31
C LEU A 112 22.07 8.13 -0.13
N PRO A 113 21.60 8.95 0.83
CA PRO A 113 22.18 9.07 2.16
C PRO A 113 22.36 7.72 2.86
N PRO A 114 23.21 7.64 3.89
CA PRO A 114 23.41 6.40 4.66
C PRO A 114 22.13 5.78 5.22
N LEU A 115 21.12 6.60 5.53
CA LEU A 115 19.84 6.15 6.09
C LEU A 115 18.66 6.79 5.36
N THR A 116 17.67 5.97 5.04
CA THR A 116 16.38 6.36 4.46
C THR A 116 15.25 5.94 5.41
N ILE A 117 14.29 6.83 5.64
CA ILE A 117 13.06 6.56 6.40
C ILE A 117 11.88 6.65 5.44
N TYR A 118 11.10 5.58 5.37
CA TYR A 118 9.86 5.55 4.60
C TYR A 118 8.65 5.83 5.51
N MET A 119 7.88 6.87 5.17
CA MET A 119 6.68 7.35 5.85
C MET A 119 5.54 7.53 4.82
N GLY A 120 5.04 6.43 4.26
CA GLY A 120 4.01 6.43 3.21
C GLY A 120 2.82 5.53 3.53
N ALA A 121 2.19 5.01 2.47
CA ALA A 121 1.08 4.06 2.53
C ALA A 121 -0.27 4.60 3.04
N SER A 122 -0.43 5.93 3.10
CA SER A 122 -1.67 6.59 3.48
C SER A 122 -2.48 7.14 2.31
N GLU A 123 -1.89 7.21 1.10
CA GLU A 123 -2.50 7.77 -0.11
C GLU A 123 -2.35 6.88 -1.36
N GLU A 124 -2.11 5.58 -1.20
CA GLU A 124 -1.84 4.63 -2.30
C GLU A 124 -2.91 4.54 -3.40
N PHE A 125 -4.16 4.91 -3.06
CA PHE A 125 -5.29 4.91 -3.98
C PHE A 125 -5.67 6.30 -4.49
N TYR A 126 -4.88 7.33 -4.15
CA TYR A 126 -5.14 8.70 -4.61
C TYR A 126 -5.06 8.79 -6.13
N GLU A 127 -4.08 8.14 -6.75
CA GLU A 127 -3.86 8.15 -8.20
C GLU A 127 -4.19 6.80 -8.84
N ARG A 128 -4.72 6.81 -10.06
CA ARG A 128 -5.06 5.59 -10.79
C ARG A 128 -3.81 4.96 -11.43
N LYS A 129 -3.52 3.71 -11.07
CA LYS A 129 -2.36 2.93 -11.58
C LYS A 129 -2.69 1.94 -12.70
N PHE A 130 -3.97 1.62 -12.90
CA PHE A 130 -4.43 0.63 -13.89
C PHE A 130 -5.89 0.86 -14.31
N TYR A 131 -6.29 0.20 -15.41
CA TYR A 131 -7.68 0.13 -15.85
C TYR A 131 -8.36 -1.12 -15.27
N ILE A 132 -9.50 -0.93 -14.60
CA ILE A 132 -10.19 -2.02 -13.90
C ILE A 132 -10.78 -3.07 -14.85
N ASP A 133 -11.09 -2.69 -16.10
CA ASP A 133 -11.63 -3.60 -17.12
C ASP A 133 -10.64 -4.72 -17.48
N GLU A 134 -9.34 -4.51 -17.21
CA GLU A 134 -8.27 -5.47 -17.47
C GLU A 134 -7.87 -6.30 -16.24
N TYR A 135 -8.66 -6.25 -15.15
CA TYR A 135 -8.39 -6.96 -13.90
C TYR A 135 -7.95 -8.41 -14.10
N ASN A 136 -8.61 -9.16 -14.98
CA ASN A 136 -8.27 -10.57 -15.21
C ASN A 136 -6.84 -10.73 -15.73
N SER A 137 -6.45 -9.93 -16.73
CA SER A 137 -5.09 -9.94 -17.30
C SER A 137 -4.05 -9.53 -16.27
N ILE A 138 -4.33 -8.48 -15.50
CA ILE A 138 -3.43 -7.97 -14.45
C ILE A 138 -3.23 -9.02 -13.36
N SER A 139 -4.33 -9.59 -12.85
CA SER A 139 -4.29 -10.63 -11.81
C SER A 139 -3.56 -11.89 -12.28
N TRP A 140 -3.71 -12.29 -13.54
CA TRP A 140 -2.93 -13.38 -14.12
C TRP A 140 -1.44 -13.06 -14.20
N ASN A 141 -1.07 -11.87 -14.64
CA ASN A 141 0.33 -11.45 -14.70
C ASN A 141 0.97 -11.42 -13.31
N LEU A 142 0.26 -10.91 -12.30
CA LEU A 142 0.71 -10.92 -10.91
C LEU A 142 0.90 -12.36 -10.37
N ARG A 143 0.00 -13.30 -10.72
CA ARG A 143 0.16 -14.71 -10.36
C ARG A 143 1.37 -15.34 -11.04
N LEU A 144 1.61 -15.03 -12.31
CA LEU A 144 2.81 -15.47 -13.03
C LEU A 144 4.07 -14.93 -12.37
N TYR A 145 4.09 -13.63 -12.02
CA TYR A 145 5.23 -13.01 -11.34
C TYR A 145 5.50 -13.60 -9.94
N LYS A 146 4.47 -14.10 -9.24
CA LYS A 146 4.64 -14.81 -7.95
C LYS A 146 5.34 -16.17 -8.07
N ASN A 147 5.54 -16.71 -9.28
CA ASN A 147 6.32 -17.92 -9.46
C ASN A 147 7.82 -17.61 -9.40
N ASP A 148 8.53 -18.16 -8.41
CA ASP A 148 9.95 -17.88 -8.15
C ASP A 148 10.87 -18.16 -9.36
N TYR A 149 10.59 -19.21 -10.13
CA TYR A 149 11.38 -19.53 -11.33
C TYR A 149 11.17 -18.49 -12.42
N LEU A 150 9.91 -18.09 -12.65
CA LEU A 150 9.60 -17.09 -13.67
C LEU A 150 10.10 -15.71 -13.25
N SER A 151 9.92 -15.29 -12.00
CA SER A 151 10.41 -14.00 -11.52
C SER A 151 11.94 -13.90 -11.62
N THR A 152 12.65 -14.97 -11.26
CA THR A 152 14.12 -15.05 -11.41
C THR A 152 14.53 -14.98 -12.89
N LEU A 153 13.83 -15.71 -13.77
CA LEU A 153 14.11 -15.69 -15.19
C LEU A 153 13.87 -14.29 -15.80
N LEU A 154 12.80 -13.62 -15.40
CA LEU A 154 12.47 -12.27 -15.86
C LEU A 154 13.43 -11.22 -15.31
N LEU A 155 13.96 -11.39 -14.09
CA LEU A 155 15.02 -10.55 -13.53
C LEU A 155 16.27 -10.59 -14.41
N LEU A 156 16.66 -11.78 -14.89
CA LEU A 156 17.83 -11.97 -15.74
C LEU A 156 17.57 -11.53 -17.19
N TYR A 157 16.36 -11.80 -17.70
CA TYR A 157 15.98 -11.54 -19.09
C TYR A 157 14.59 -10.88 -19.18
N PRO A 158 14.46 -9.57 -18.91
CA PRO A 158 13.16 -8.87 -18.90
C PRO A 158 12.41 -8.90 -20.23
N VAL A 159 13.12 -9.14 -21.35
CA VAL A 159 12.53 -9.28 -22.69
C VAL A 159 11.56 -10.47 -22.76
N LEU A 160 11.75 -11.49 -21.91
CA LEU A 160 10.89 -12.68 -21.88
C LEU A 160 9.48 -12.37 -21.35
N ALA A 161 9.26 -11.21 -20.71
CA ALA A 161 7.92 -10.76 -20.32
C ALA A 161 6.94 -10.72 -21.50
N LYS A 162 7.45 -10.42 -22.70
CA LYS A 162 6.70 -10.39 -23.96
C LYS A 162 6.10 -11.75 -24.33
N LEU A 163 6.71 -12.84 -23.86
CA LEU A 163 6.22 -14.19 -24.06
C LEU A 163 5.21 -14.57 -22.97
N PHE A 164 5.52 -14.29 -21.70
CA PHE A 164 4.77 -14.81 -20.58
C PHE A 164 3.56 -13.96 -20.16
N TYR A 165 3.66 -12.63 -20.18
CA TYR A 165 2.60 -11.77 -19.67
C TYR A 165 1.48 -11.53 -20.68
N PHE A 166 0.25 -11.46 -20.18
CA PHE A 166 -0.90 -10.98 -20.93
C PHE A 166 -0.78 -9.48 -21.17
N GLN A 167 -1.24 -9.03 -22.33
CA GLN A 167 -1.25 -7.62 -22.70
C GLN A 167 -2.21 -6.84 -21.80
N THR A 168 -1.77 -5.66 -21.38
CA THR A 168 -2.54 -4.68 -20.61
C THR A 168 -2.28 -3.29 -21.19
N SER A 169 -3.22 -2.39 -20.97
CA SER A 169 -3.08 -0.96 -21.25
C SER A 169 -2.24 -0.29 -20.17
N TYR A 170 -1.38 0.64 -20.59
CA TYR A 170 -0.47 1.34 -19.68
C TYR A 170 -0.93 2.77 -19.42
N ILE A 171 -0.83 3.21 -18.18
CA ILE A 171 -1.07 4.59 -17.78
C ILE A 171 0.26 5.34 -17.73
N SER A 172 0.38 6.44 -18.46
CA SER A 172 1.52 7.34 -18.37
C SER A 172 1.26 8.39 -17.29
N LEU A 173 2.11 8.42 -16.27
CA LEU A 173 2.04 9.32 -15.12
C LEU A 173 3.11 10.40 -15.26
N SER A 174 2.68 11.67 -15.25
CA SER A 174 3.58 12.83 -15.36
C SER A 174 4.35 13.06 -14.07
N SER A 175 5.68 13.23 -14.11
CA SER A 175 6.49 13.52 -12.92
C SER A 175 6.20 14.87 -12.27
N GLN A 176 5.49 15.77 -12.96
CA GLN A 176 5.19 17.12 -12.46
C GLN A 176 3.82 17.23 -11.77
N GLU A 177 2.89 16.34 -12.11
CA GLU A 177 1.50 16.43 -11.65
C GLU A 177 1.00 15.07 -11.15
N ILE A 178 0.34 15.09 -10.00
CA ILE A 178 -0.36 13.93 -9.43
C ILE A 178 -1.85 14.20 -9.59
N VAL A 179 -2.52 13.32 -10.34
CA VAL A 179 -3.95 13.49 -10.65
C VAL A 179 -4.78 12.56 -9.79
N GLN A 180 -5.74 13.13 -9.06
CA GLN A 180 -6.66 12.36 -8.24
C GLN A 180 -7.54 11.46 -9.11
N ASN A 181 -7.69 10.20 -8.68
CA ASN A 181 -8.67 9.29 -9.23
C ASN A 181 -10.07 9.68 -8.77
N GLN A 182 -10.77 10.45 -9.61
CA GLN A 182 -12.13 10.92 -9.32
C GLN A 182 -13.22 9.92 -9.74
N THR A 183 -12.86 8.75 -10.28
CA THR A 183 -13.84 7.80 -10.80
C THR A 183 -14.55 7.10 -9.63
N PRO A 184 -15.87 7.25 -9.44
CA PRO A 184 -16.58 6.48 -8.44
C PRO A 184 -16.79 5.05 -8.95
N TYR A 185 -16.37 4.06 -8.16
CA TYR A 185 -16.58 2.65 -8.51
C TYR A 185 -17.72 2.03 -7.67
N PRO A 186 -18.54 1.17 -8.29
CA PRO A 186 -19.37 0.21 -7.57
C PRO A 186 -18.50 -0.62 -6.62
N ALA A 187 -19.06 -0.99 -5.47
CA ALA A 187 -18.29 -1.66 -4.41
C ALA A 187 -17.60 -2.97 -4.87
N ALA A 188 -18.24 -3.77 -5.74
CA ALA A 188 -17.62 -4.98 -6.30
C ALA A 188 -16.37 -4.69 -7.16
N LEU A 189 -16.36 -3.57 -7.90
CA LEU A 189 -15.19 -3.15 -8.67
C LEU A 189 -14.13 -2.54 -7.75
N GLN A 190 -14.54 -1.78 -6.73
CA GLN A 190 -13.63 -1.23 -5.74
C GLN A 190 -12.82 -2.33 -5.01
N GLN A 191 -13.45 -3.45 -4.67
CA GLN A 191 -12.75 -4.59 -4.06
C GLN A 191 -11.63 -5.13 -4.96
N LYS A 192 -11.90 -5.25 -6.26
CA LYS A 192 -10.88 -5.68 -7.25
C LYS A 192 -9.75 -4.66 -7.37
N ILE A 193 -10.07 -3.36 -7.31
CA ILE A 193 -9.07 -2.29 -7.31
C ILE A 193 -8.16 -2.43 -6.08
N PHE A 194 -8.75 -2.66 -4.90
CA PHE A 194 -8.00 -2.87 -3.68
C PHE A 194 -7.13 -4.13 -3.73
N GLU A 195 -7.63 -5.25 -4.23
CA GLU A 195 -6.84 -6.47 -4.39
C GLU A 195 -5.57 -6.21 -5.22
N VAL A 196 -5.71 -5.62 -6.41
CA VAL A 196 -4.58 -5.31 -7.28
C VAL A 196 -3.66 -4.26 -6.64
N GLY A 197 -4.22 -3.20 -6.05
CA GLY A 197 -3.44 -2.14 -5.43
C GLY A 197 -2.60 -2.60 -4.25
N HIS A 198 -3.14 -3.47 -3.39
CA HIS A 198 -2.38 -4.08 -2.30
C HIS A 198 -1.25 -4.99 -2.82
N LEU A 199 -1.48 -5.73 -3.91
CA LEU A 199 -0.44 -6.55 -4.54
C LEU A 199 0.66 -5.70 -5.17
N PHE A 200 0.28 -4.62 -5.85
CA PHE A 200 1.24 -3.64 -6.38
C PHE A 200 2.07 -3.05 -5.24
N PHE A 201 1.43 -2.58 -4.17
CA PHE A 201 2.11 -2.02 -3.00
C PHE A 201 3.10 -3.00 -2.36
N GLU A 202 2.74 -4.29 -2.20
CA GLU A 202 3.68 -5.30 -1.66
C GLU A 202 4.93 -5.43 -2.56
N HIS A 203 4.75 -5.49 -3.88
CA HIS A 203 5.88 -5.58 -4.81
C HIS A 203 6.71 -4.30 -4.88
N GLU A 204 6.04 -3.14 -4.87
CA GLU A 204 6.67 -1.83 -4.84
C GLU A 204 7.52 -1.66 -3.56
N LEU A 205 7.04 -2.15 -2.41
CA LEU A 205 7.77 -2.05 -1.14
C LEU A 205 8.99 -2.99 -1.08
N GLU A 206 8.86 -4.20 -1.62
CA GLU A 206 9.99 -5.11 -1.80
C GLU A 206 11.05 -4.53 -2.74
N GLU A 207 10.62 -3.87 -3.82
CA GLU A 207 11.50 -3.16 -4.74
C GLU A 207 12.19 -1.96 -4.08
N LEU A 208 11.47 -1.19 -3.25
CA LEU A 208 12.04 -0.07 -2.52
C LEU A 208 13.16 -0.55 -1.58
N ALA A 209 12.89 -1.59 -0.78
CA ALA A 209 13.87 -2.15 0.13
C ALA A 209 15.14 -2.61 -0.59
N GLU A 210 14.99 -3.28 -1.73
CA GLU A 210 16.10 -3.74 -2.55
C GLU A 210 16.88 -2.57 -3.17
N LEU A 211 16.18 -1.57 -3.71
CA LEU A 211 16.79 -0.40 -4.33
C LEU A 211 17.58 0.45 -3.31
N VAL A 212 17.04 0.64 -2.11
CA VAL A 212 17.71 1.37 -1.02
C VAL A 212 19.00 0.63 -0.61
N LYS A 213 18.93 -0.70 -0.48
CA LYS A 213 20.10 -1.55 -0.19
C LYS A 213 21.15 -1.49 -1.30
N GLN A 214 20.75 -1.57 -2.57
CA GLN A 214 21.65 -1.48 -3.72
C GLN A 214 22.39 -0.13 -3.76
N LYS A 215 21.71 0.96 -3.37
CA LYS A 215 22.29 2.29 -3.22
C LYS A 215 23.08 2.49 -1.92
N LYS A 216 23.37 1.41 -1.18
CA LYS A 216 24.16 1.38 0.07
C LYS A 216 23.57 2.24 1.18
N SER A 217 22.25 2.37 1.20
CA SER A 217 21.51 3.03 2.27
C SER A 217 20.77 1.98 3.10
N LYS A 218 20.46 2.33 4.34
CA LYS A 218 19.61 1.53 5.22
C LYS A 218 18.17 2.04 5.17
N LEU A 219 17.19 1.17 5.44
CA LEU A 219 15.78 1.53 5.40
C LEU A 219 15.12 1.31 6.76
N ILE A 220 14.48 2.36 7.29
CA ILE A 220 13.53 2.27 8.40
C ILE A 220 12.12 2.50 7.83
N ILE A 221 11.18 1.61 8.16
CA ILE A 221 9.78 1.76 7.76
C ILE A 221 8.98 2.37 8.91
N VAL A 222 8.07 3.30 8.60
CA VAL A 222 7.13 3.89 9.57
C VAL A 222 5.71 3.64 9.09
N THR A 223 4.93 2.90 9.88
CA THR A 223 3.55 2.58 9.52
C THR A 223 2.66 3.83 9.60
N PRO A 224 1.70 4.05 8.69
CA PRO A 224 0.77 5.16 8.84
C PRO A 224 -0.21 4.88 10.00
N PRO A 225 -0.51 5.88 10.84
CA PRO A 225 -1.52 5.77 11.87
C PRO A 225 -2.92 5.75 11.22
N ILE A 226 -3.84 4.97 11.79
CA ILE A 226 -5.20 4.83 11.24
C ILE A 226 -6.20 5.10 12.35
N ASN A 227 -7.17 5.96 12.09
CA ASN A 227 -8.23 6.26 13.04
C ASN A 227 -9.25 5.10 13.11
N LEU A 228 -9.03 4.20 14.05
CA LEU A 228 -9.86 3.01 14.27
C LEU A 228 -11.23 3.32 14.87
N GLU A 229 -11.41 4.50 15.48
CA GLU A 229 -12.68 4.93 16.09
C GLU A 229 -13.62 5.56 15.06
N MET A 230 -13.12 5.83 13.85
CA MET A 230 -13.90 6.40 12.76
C MET A 230 -14.69 5.33 12.01
N ALA A 231 -16.01 5.54 11.92
CA ALA A 231 -16.93 4.66 11.22
C ALA A 231 -16.53 4.43 9.75
N PRO A 232 -16.71 3.21 9.22
CA PRO A 232 -16.52 2.92 7.80
C PRO A 232 -17.42 3.81 6.92
N LYS A 233 -16.87 4.37 5.84
CA LYS A 233 -17.65 5.20 4.91
C LYS A 233 -18.45 4.34 3.94
N LYS A 234 -17.94 3.14 3.58
CA LYS A 234 -18.59 2.28 2.59
C LYS A 234 -18.39 0.80 2.88
N ASN A 235 -19.47 0.03 2.92
CA ASN A 235 -19.39 -1.43 2.90
C ASN A 235 -19.26 -1.95 1.47
N CYS A 236 -18.56 -3.07 1.33
CA CYS A 236 -18.51 -3.75 0.05
C CYS A 236 -19.83 -4.47 -0.26
N SER A 237 -20.28 -4.49 -1.53
CA SER A 237 -21.64 -4.91 -1.93
C SER A 237 -21.99 -6.34 -1.55
N ASN A 238 -21.00 -7.23 -1.45
CA ASN A 238 -21.22 -8.65 -1.24
C ASN A 238 -21.44 -9.01 0.24
N SER A 239 -21.40 -8.03 1.14
CA SER A 239 -21.50 -8.25 2.59
C SER A 239 -22.68 -7.53 3.25
N THR A 240 -23.65 -7.04 2.47
CA THR A 240 -24.82 -6.34 3.00
C THR A 240 -26.12 -6.73 2.27
N ASN A 241 -27.23 -6.73 3.00
CA ASN A 241 -28.59 -6.84 2.48
C ASN A 241 -29.53 -6.02 3.38
N SER A 242 -30.81 -5.90 3.02
CA SER A 242 -31.78 -5.09 3.78
C SER A 242 -31.94 -5.54 5.23
N TYR A 243 -31.88 -6.85 5.50
CA TYR A 243 -31.93 -7.39 6.85
C TYR A 243 -30.70 -6.97 7.68
N ILE A 244 -29.49 -7.18 7.13
CA ILE A 244 -28.23 -6.82 7.78
C ILE A 244 -28.17 -5.32 8.06
N ALA A 245 -28.55 -4.49 7.09
CA ALA A 245 -28.57 -3.04 7.23
C ALA A 245 -29.50 -2.58 8.36
N LYS A 246 -30.68 -3.19 8.49
CA LYS A 246 -31.60 -2.92 9.61
C LYS A 246 -30.97 -3.31 10.95
N GLN A 247 -30.40 -4.51 11.06
CA GLN A 247 -29.76 -4.97 12.30
C GLN A 247 -28.57 -4.09 12.70
N HIS A 248 -27.77 -3.60 11.74
CA HIS A 248 -26.69 -2.65 12.02
C HIS A 248 -27.22 -1.32 12.54
N ASN A 249 -28.32 -0.82 11.97
CA ASN A 249 -28.98 0.39 12.47
C ASN A 249 -29.51 0.21 13.91
N ASP A 250 -30.21 -0.89 14.17
CA ASP A 250 -30.75 -1.20 15.50
C ASP A 250 -29.62 -1.37 16.55
N ALA A 251 -28.51 -1.99 16.16
CA ALA A 251 -27.32 -2.10 17.00
C ALA A 251 -26.63 -0.74 17.25
N SER A 252 -26.54 0.13 16.23
CA SER A 252 -25.99 1.49 16.38
C SER A 252 -26.79 2.31 17.40
N LEU A 253 -28.13 2.31 17.27
CA LEU A 253 -29.02 2.98 18.21
C LEU A 253 -28.85 2.44 19.63
N ALA A 254 -28.77 1.11 19.79
CA ALA A 254 -28.52 0.51 21.10
C ALA A 254 -27.16 0.92 21.70
N ILE A 255 -26.11 1.08 20.87
CA ILE A 255 -24.79 1.58 21.31
C ILE A 255 -24.87 3.05 21.76
N GLU A 256 -25.59 3.89 21.02
CA GLU A 256 -25.81 5.31 21.33
C GLU A 256 -26.60 5.48 22.64
N GLU A 257 -27.62 4.66 22.85
CA GLU A 257 -28.43 4.61 24.08
C GLU A 257 -27.74 3.89 25.25
N ASN A 258 -26.47 3.51 25.11
CA ASN A 258 -25.68 2.78 26.10
C ASN A 258 -26.24 1.40 26.49
N ARG A 259 -27.10 0.80 25.66
CA ARG A 259 -27.64 -0.57 25.78
C ARG A 259 -26.70 -1.58 25.12
N ILE A 260 -25.46 -1.66 25.62
CA ILE A 260 -24.36 -2.39 24.95
C ILE A 260 -24.61 -3.90 24.84
N LYS A 261 -25.25 -4.52 25.85
CA LYS A 261 -25.58 -5.96 25.81
C LYS A 261 -26.59 -6.28 24.71
N ASP A 262 -27.57 -5.41 24.50
CA ASP A 262 -28.59 -5.57 23.45
C ASP A 262 -27.92 -5.45 22.07
N ALA A 263 -27.05 -4.46 21.90
CA ALA A 263 -26.27 -4.28 20.68
C ALA A 263 -25.45 -5.54 20.34
N LEU A 264 -24.72 -6.11 21.32
CA LEU A 264 -23.95 -7.33 21.10
C LEU A 264 -24.82 -8.55 20.82
N ALA A 265 -26.02 -8.64 21.42
CA ALA A 265 -26.96 -9.72 21.12
C ALA A 265 -27.43 -9.65 19.66
N ILE A 266 -27.72 -8.45 19.16
CA ILE A 266 -28.08 -8.20 17.75
C ILE A 266 -26.90 -8.57 16.84
N LEU A 267 -25.71 -8.02 17.11
CA LEU A 267 -24.53 -8.21 16.26
C LEU A 267 -24.05 -9.65 16.21
N SER A 268 -24.21 -10.42 17.29
CA SER A 268 -23.92 -11.85 17.32
C SER A 268 -24.75 -12.65 16.29
N GLN A 269 -26.00 -12.25 16.05
CA GLN A 269 -26.86 -12.91 15.06
C GLN A 269 -26.40 -12.62 13.63
N THR A 270 -26.01 -11.37 13.34
CA THR A 270 -25.58 -10.96 12.00
C THR A 270 -24.15 -11.35 11.67
N SER A 271 -23.26 -11.49 12.67
CA SER A 271 -21.87 -11.89 12.46
C SER A 271 -21.73 -13.24 11.74
N LYS A 272 -22.66 -14.16 11.97
CA LYS A 272 -22.74 -15.47 11.29
C LYS A 272 -23.09 -15.38 9.81
N LEU A 273 -23.67 -14.26 9.40
CA LEU A 273 -24.11 -13.98 8.03
C LEU A 273 -23.16 -13.04 7.29
N CYS A 274 -22.28 -12.33 8.03
CA CYS A 274 -21.45 -11.24 7.51
C CYS A 274 -19.96 -11.46 7.80
N PHE A 275 -19.26 -12.24 6.95
CA PHE A 275 -17.84 -12.55 7.18
C PHE A 275 -16.85 -11.43 6.80
N ALA A 276 -17.30 -10.46 6.00
CA ALA A 276 -16.44 -9.40 5.43
C ALA A 276 -17.19 -8.05 5.33
N ASN A 277 -17.81 -7.62 6.43
CA ASN A 277 -18.56 -6.36 6.50
C ASN A 277 -17.87 -5.38 7.46
N ALA A 278 -17.49 -4.21 6.95
CA ALA A 278 -16.78 -3.20 7.74
C ALA A 278 -17.63 -2.66 8.89
N THR A 279 -18.90 -2.34 8.64
CA THR A 279 -19.83 -1.85 9.67
C THR A 279 -20.05 -2.88 10.78
N GLN A 280 -20.20 -4.17 10.44
CA GLN A 280 -20.31 -5.24 11.45
C GLN A 280 -19.09 -5.21 12.39
N PHE A 281 -17.89 -5.26 11.82
CA PHE A 281 -16.65 -5.23 12.62
C PHE A 281 -16.50 -3.94 13.42
N TYR A 282 -16.93 -2.81 12.87
CA TYR A 282 -16.88 -1.53 13.54
C TYR A 282 -17.82 -1.49 14.75
N LEU A 283 -19.08 -1.86 14.58
CA LEU A 283 -20.07 -1.87 15.65
C LEU A 283 -19.71 -2.88 16.75
N ASP A 284 -19.25 -4.08 16.37
CA ASP A 284 -18.73 -5.06 17.33
C ASP A 284 -17.53 -4.50 18.11
N GLY A 285 -16.58 -3.88 17.41
CA GLY A 285 -15.41 -3.26 18.02
C GLY A 285 -15.78 -2.12 18.97
N LEU A 286 -16.71 -1.25 18.58
CA LEU A 286 -17.15 -0.11 19.37
C LEU A 286 -17.92 -0.55 20.63
N ALA A 287 -18.83 -1.53 20.50
CA ALA A 287 -19.54 -2.11 21.63
C ALA A 287 -18.56 -2.73 22.63
N LYS A 288 -17.57 -3.49 22.14
CA LYS A 288 -16.52 -4.09 22.97
C LYS A 288 -15.61 -3.05 23.63
N LEU A 289 -15.30 -1.97 22.92
CA LEU A 289 -14.53 -0.86 23.47
C LEU A 289 -15.27 -0.18 24.64
N LYS A 290 -16.59 0.06 24.49
CA LYS A 290 -17.45 0.61 25.54
C LYS A 290 -17.59 -0.31 26.77
N MET A 291 -17.42 -1.62 26.60
CA MET A 291 -17.33 -2.57 27.72
C MET A 291 -15.96 -2.60 28.41
N GLY A 292 -14.98 -1.85 27.92
CA GLY A 292 -13.60 -1.90 28.40
C GLY A 292 -12.79 -3.09 27.87
N GLU A 293 -13.34 -3.88 26.94
CA GLU A 293 -12.66 -5.05 26.34
C GLU A 293 -11.70 -4.62 25.21
N LYS A 294 -10.70 -3.78 25.53
CA LYS A 294 -9.81 -3.16 24.54
C LYS A 294 -9.06 -4.17 23.67
N ALA A 295 -8.62 -5.28 24.27
CA ALA A 295 -7.87 -6.33 23.59
C ALA A 295 -8.69 -7.02 22.48
N THR A 296 -10.01 -7.11 22.63
CA THR A 296 -10.91 -7.69 21.63
C THR A 296 -11.45 -6.63 20.66
N ALA A 297 -11.67 -5.41 21.14
CA ALA A 297 -12.13 -4.29 20.32
C ALA A 297 -11.14 -3.90 19.22
N ARG A 298 -9.85 -3.76 19.57
CA ARG A 298 -8.82 -3.29 18.63
C ARG A 298 -8.71 -4.12 17.34
N PRO A 299 -8.59 -5.47 17.38
CA PRO A 299 -8.53 -6.25 16.14
C PRO A 299 -9.84 -6.21 15.33
N LEU A 300 -11.00 -6.01 15.97
CA LEU A 300 -12.27 -5.82 15.26
C LEU A 300 -12.27 -4.48 14.51
N LEU A 301 -11.90 -3.38 15.17
CA LEU A 301 -11.81 -2.06 14.54
C LEU A 301 -10.75 -2.03 13.42
N ALA A 302 -9.62 -2.72 13.60
CA ALA A 302 -8.62 -2.88 12.55
C ALA A 302 -9.18 -3.63 11.32
N ARG A 303 -9.99 -4.68 11.53
CA ARG A 303 -10.71 -5.35 10.44
C ARG A 303 -11.72 -4.43 9.79
N ALA A 304 -12.43 -3.60 10.56
CA ALA A 304 -13.35 -2.62 10.00
C ALA A 304 -12.65 -1.69 9.01
N SER A 305 -11.47 -1.18 9.35
CA SER A 305 -10.63 -0.40 8.43
C SER A 305 -10.21 -1.21 7.20
N ALA A 306 -9.80 -2.47 7.36
CA ALA A 306 -9.36 -3.32 6.24
C ALA A 306 -10.48 -3.67 5.24
N PHE A 307 -11.74 -3.71 5.70
CA PHE A 307 -12.91 -4.00 4.87
C PHE A 307 -13.70 -2.76 4.43
N ASP A 308 -13.28 -1.57 4.83
CA ASP A 308 -13.89 -0.32 4.37
C ASP A 308 -13.61 -0.13 2.88
N CYS A 309 -14.66 -0.14 2.07
CA CYS A 309 -14.61 -0.02 0.61
C CYS A 309 -14.43 1.44 0.15
N ASP A 310 -13.87 2.30 1.01
CA ASP A 310 -13.55 3.70 0.75
C ASP A 310 -12.03 3.91 0.77
N SER A 311 -11.53 4.74 -0.15
CA SER A 311 -10.10 4.93 -0.37
C SER A 311 -9.58 6.29 0.12
N SER A 312 -10.39 7.08 0.85
CA SER A 312 -9.98 8.41 1.32
C SER A 312 -8.95 8.37 2.46
N ARG A 313 -8.86 7.25 3.17
CA ARG A 313 -7.96 7.00 4.30
C ARG A 313 -7.05 5.81 4.04
N SER A 314 -5.96 5.71 4.80
CA SER A 314 -5.10 4.54 4.78
C SER A 314 -5.88 3.28 5.20
N SER A 315 -5.51 2.15 4.61
CA SER A 315 -6.04 0.83 4.94
C SER A 315 -5.09 0.11 5.88
N TYR A 316 -5.64 -0.55 6.91
CA TYR A 316 -4.85 -1.41 7.80
C TYR A 316 -4.11 -2.54 7.07
N VAL A 317 -4.57 -2.90 5.86
CA VAL A 317 -3.89 -3.87 5.00
C VAL A 317 -2.48 -3.39 4.62
N PHE A 318 -2.28 -2.10 4.37
CA PHE A 318 -0.94 -1.58 4.07
C PHE A 318 0.02 -1.73 5.26
N ASN A 319 -0.43 -1.42 6.48
CA ASN A 319 0.37 -1.64 7.68
C ASN A 319 0.76 -3.12 7.84
N LEU A 320 -0.13 -4.05 7.51
CA LEU A 320 0.18 -5.48 7.53
C LEU A 320 1.24 -5.86 6.49
N ILE A 321 1.17 -5.28 5.29
CA ILE A 321 2.17 -5.49 4.24
C ILE A 321 3.52 -4.92 4.67
N GLU A 322 3.56 -3.70 5.21
CA GLU A 322 4.79 -3.07 5.72
C GLU A 322 5.46 -3.91 6.80
N LYS A 323 4.69 -4.36 7.80
CA LYS A 323 5.18 -5.27 8.86
C LYS A 323 5.74 -6.56 8.28
N LYS A 324 5.03 -7.16 7.31
CA LYS A 324 5.44 -8.41 6.64
C LYS A 324 6.76 -8.24 5.88
N VAL A 325 6.91 -7.16 5.11
CA VAL A 325 8.14 -6.88 4.35
C VAL A 325 9.29 -6.55 5.30
N ALA A 326 9.06 -5.70 6.32
CA ALA A 326 10.05 -5.37 7.33
C ALA A 326 10.60 -6.63 8.02
N GLN A 327 9.71 -7.51 8.50
CA GLN A 327 10.11 -8.76 9.14
C GLN A 327 10.90 -9.68 8.20
N ARG A 328 10.43 -9.86 6.95
CA ARG A 328 11.07 -10.74 5.97
C ARG A 328 12.47 -10.27 5.58
N ARG A 329 12.66 -8.95 5.49
CA ARG A 329 13.92 -8.32 5.07
C ARG A 329 14.83 -7.94 6.24
N GLY A 330 14.39 -8.13 7.48
CA GLY A 330 15.14 -7.74 8.68
C GLY A 330 15.30 -6.21 8.80
N LEU A 331 14.31 -5.44 8.34
CA LEU A 331 14.33 -3.98 8.43
C LEU A 331 13.83 -3.52 9.78
N LEU A 332 14.41 -2.43 10.29
CA LEU A 332 13.88 -1.75 11.45
C LEU A 332 12.59 -1.01 11.10
N MET A 333 11.70 -0.92 12.08
CA MET A 333 10.39 -0.31 11.90
C MET A 333 10.01 0.51 13.13
N ALA A 334 9.49 1.71 12.90
CA ALA A 334 8.74 2.47 13.91
C ALA A 334 7.25 2.28 13.64
N ASP A 335 6.58 1.47 14.47
CA ASP A 335 5.16 1.20 14.30
C ASP A 335 4.31 2.34 14.87
N PHE A 336 4.21 3.43 14.11
CA PHE A 336 3.50 4.64 14.55
C PHE A 336 2.00 4.37 14.76
N HIS A 337 1.41 3.46 13.98
CA HIS A 337 0.08 2.96 14.26
C HIS A 337 -0.04 2.38 15.67
N GLU A 338 0.87 1.49 16.08
CA GLU A 338 0.84 0.93 17.45
C GLU A 338 1.15 1.96 18.54
N ILE A 339 2.01 2.95 18.28
CA ILE A 339 2.24 4.09 19.20
C ILE A 339 0.91 4.77 19.52
N VAL A 340 0.14 5.12 18.49
CA VAL A 340 -1.17 5.78 18.65
C VAL A 340 -2.19 4.83 19.28
N GLN A 341 -2.31 3.60 18.78
CA GLN A 341 -3.38 2.67 19.18
C GLN A 341 -3.21 2.09 20.60
N LYS A 342 -2.04 2.22 21.24
CA LYS A 342 -1.88 1.87 22.66
C LYS A 342 -2.79 2.68 23.58
N GLN A 343 -3.19 3.89 23.18
CA GLN A 343 -4.04 4.78 23.96
C GLN A 343 -5.54 4.63 23.64
N LEU A 344 -5.93 3.66 22.81
CA LEU A 344 -7.31 3.44 22.38
C LEU A 344 -8.27 3.28 23.57
N GLY A 345 -9.35 4.08 23.54
CA GLY A 345 -10.35 4.13 24.61
C GLY A 345 -9.86 4.75 25.92
N PHE A 346 -8.75 5.47 25.94
CA PHE A 346 -8.33 6.30 27.08
C PHE A 346 -8.37 7.79 26.73
N ASN A 347 -7.87 8.15 25.55
CA ASN A 347 -7.75 9.52 25.08
C ASN A 347 -8.28 9.65 23.65
N THR A 348 -8.63 10.87 23.25
CA THR A 348 -8.82 11.20 21.84
C THR A 348 -7.50 11.00 21.10
N LEU A 349 -7.49 10.13 20.09
CA LEU A 349 -6.25 9.75 19.40
C LEU A 349 -5.89 10.65 18.22
N PHE A 350 -6.91 11.19 17.54
CA PHE A 350 -6.75 11.97 16.31
C PHE A 350 -7.32 13.37 16.45
N SER A 351 -6.71 14.35 15.76
CA SER A 351 -7.25 15.70 15.64
C SER A 351 -8.32 15.81 14.55
N ASP A 352 -8.26 14.93 13.56
CA ASP A 352 -9.19 14.82 12.45
C ASP A 352 -9.30 13.36 11.95
N GLU A 353 -9.79 13.14 10.74
CA GLU A 353 -9.93 11.78 10.17
C GLU A 353 -8.60 11.08 9.89
N ILE A 354 -7.51 11.84 9.73
CA ILE A 354 -6.24 11.40 9.15
C ILE A 354 -5.08 11.53 10.16
N TYR A 355 -4.96 12.67 10.82
CA TYR A 355 -3.78 13.02 11.59
C TYR A 355 -3.97 12.73 13.10
N PRO A 356 -3.06 11.95 13.72
CA PRO A 356 -3.05 11.77 15.16
C PRO A 356 -2.72 13.08 15.88
N GLN A 357 -3.04 13.15 17.17
CA GLN A 357 -2.67 14.30 18.00
C GLN A 357 -1.16 14.51 18.07
N THR A 358 -0.75 15.77 18.26
CA THR A 358 0.65 16.21 18.34
C THR A 358 1.52 15.39 19.30
N VAL A 359 0.96 14.93 20.43
CA VAL A 359 1.70 14.12 21.42
C VAL A 359 2.29 12.85 20.82
N PHE A 360 1.57 12.19 19.90
CA PHE A 360 2.03 10.94 19.29
C PHE A 360 3.19 11.17 18.33
N TYR A 361 3.26 12.33 17.66
CA TYR A 361 4.40 12.68 16.82
C TYR A 361 5.67 12.94 17.63
N TYR A 362 5.55 13.46 18.85
CA TYR A 362 6.70 13.54 19.76
C TYR A 362 7.19 12.15 20.15
N GLU A 363 6.28 11.22 20.50
CA GLU A 363 6.64 9.83 20.78
C GLU A 363 7.29 9.14 19.56
N LEU A 364 6.78 9.40 18.35
CA LEU A 364 7.38 8.91 17.10
C LEU A 364 8.79 9.45 16.91
N ALA A 365 9.00 10.76 17.08
CA ALA A 365 10.32 11.38 16.93
C ALA A 365 11.33 10.79 17.93
N GLU A 366 10.91 10.55 19.17
CA GLU A 366 11.76 9.87 20.15
C GLU A 366 12.08 8.43 19.75
N SER A 367 11.09 7.65 19.29
CA SER A 367 11.30 6.28 18.81
C SER A 367 12.25 6.25 17.61
N LEU A 368 12.05 7.14 16.63
CA LEU A 368 12.90 7.24 15.45
C LEU A 368 14.32 7.64 15.80
N SER A 369 14.52 8.57 16.74
CA SER A 369 15.87 8.98 17.16
C SER A 369 16.71 7.80 17.68
N LYS A 370 16.08 6.88 18.43
CA LYS A 370 16.74 5.67 18.92
C LYS A 370 17.14 4.74 17.78
N LEU A 371 16.25 4.55 16.80
CA LEU A 371 16.52 3.72 15.62
C LEU A 371 17.61 4.32 14.74
N ILE A 372 17.59 5.65 14.51
CA ILE A 372 18.60 6.37 13.74
C ILE A 372 19.99 6.20 14.38
N ARG A 373 20.09 6.43 15.69
CA ARG A 373 21.36 6.28 16.42
C ARG A 373 21.90 4.86 16.36
N TYR A 374 21.02 3.86 16.52
CA TYR A 374 21.39 2.46 16.36
C TYR A 374 21.91 2.17 14.95
N GLU A 375 21.21 2.62 13.91
CA GLU A 375 21.60 2.33 12.52
C GLU A 375 22.85 3.06 12.06
N LEU A 376 23.08 4.26 12.56
CA LEU A 376 24.26 5.06 12.23
C LEU A 376 25.43 4.82 13.20
N ASN A 377 25.26 3.95 14.21
CA ASN A 377 26.24 3.67 15.27
C ASN A 377 26.72 4.95 16.02
N LEU A 378 25.77 5.75 16.51
CA LEU A 378 26.00 7.08 17.11
C LEU A 378 25.90 7.13 18.64
#